data_AF-A0A512UBJ6-F1
#
_entry.id   AF-A0A512UBJ6-F1
#
_cell.length_a   1.000
_cell.length_b   1.000
_cell.length_c   1.000
_cell.angle_alpha   90.00
_cell.angle_beta   90.00
_cell.angle_gamma   90.00
#
_symmetry.space_group_name_H-M   'P 1'
#
loop_
_entity.id
_entity.type
_entity.pdbx_description
1 polymer ?
#
loop_
_entity_poly.entity_id
_entity_poly.type
_entity_poly.pdbx_seq_one_letter_code
_entity_poly.pdbx_strand_id
1 'polypeptide(L)'
;MALTRSGKAVGTGGKKIKFSEDGELPSGTEALLVTSRESTQEPEQSDAASESESEEDSDEAPEEESVSQSKSALLSKMKEQEKLEQKLRKQEREKRKQRDLHYKQQQDAKREKIKELVAADELPDLLPEEALESDNDDDVSPTIHTKNGKHLRTEDFEKEDAAMRKKMKLEKLRNLKEMRNQALKKGPVYVQVQHDTTSKNRVPRAEQSVLSTKSQWLQRESLNRK
;
A
#
# COMPACT_ATOMS: atom_id res chain seq x y z
N MET A 1 -53.82 7.93 -15.00
CA MET A 1 -52.61 7.63 -15.79
C MET A 1 -51.57 7.05 -14.84
N ALA A 2 -51.06 5.86 -15.16
CA ALA A 2 -50.27 5.02 -14.26
C ALA A 2 -48.83 5.54 -14.07
N LEU A 3 -48.36 5.53 -12.81
CA LEU A 3 -46.96 5.73 -12.46
C LEU A 3 -46.20 4.40 -12.62
N THR A 4 -45.30 4.32 -13.60
CA THR A 4 -44.33 3.22 -13.68
C THR A 4 -43.02 3.64 -13.02
N ARG A 5 -42.76 3.08 -11.83
CA ARG A 5 -41.45 3.11 -11.17
C ARG A 5 -40.70 1.84 -11.59
N SER A 6 -39.74 1.95 -12.52
CA SER A 6 -38.83 0.85 -12.84
C SER A 6 -37.38 1.31 -12.73
N GLY A 7 -36.82 1.23 -11.52
CA GLY A 7 -35.39 1.31 -11.26
C GLY A 7 -34.95 0.01 -10.59
N LYS A 8 -34.55 -0.99 -11.39
CA LYS A 8 -33.98 -2.24 -10.88
C LYS A 8 -32.50 -1.98 -10.57
N ALA A 9 -32.18 -1.74 -9.31
CA ALA A 9 -30.81 -1.64 -8.83
C ALA A 9 -30.14 -3.03 -8.93
N VAL A 10 -29.18 -3.19 -9.84
CA VAL A 10 -28.27 -4.35 -9.84
C VAL A 10 -27.25 -4.10 -8.73
N GLY A 11 -27.61 -4.51 -7.51
CA GLY A 11 -26.66 -4.60 -6.42
C GLY A 11 -25.70 -5.75 -6.71
N THR A 12 -24.47 -5.44 -7.13
CA THR A 12 -23.37 -6.40 -7.07
C THR A 12 -23.00 -6.60 -5.61
N GLY A 13 -23.76 -7.46 -4.92
CA GLY A 13 -23.40 -7.95 -3.60
C GLY A 13 -22.04 -8.64 -3.71
N GLY A 14 -21.04 -8.11 -3.00
CA GLY A 14 -19.71 -8.71 -2.95
C GLY A 14 -19.83 -10.15 -2.43
N LYS A 15 -19.57 -11.12 -3.32
CA LYS A 15 -19.53 -12.53 -2.94
C LYS A 15 -18.32 -12.73 -2.03
N LYS A 16 -18.57 -12.97 -0.74
CA LYS A 16 -17.53 -13.35 0.21
C LYS A 16 -17.06 -14.75 -0.16
N ILE A 17 -15.81 -14.89 -0.57
CA ILE A 17 -15.18 -16.20 -0.82
C ILE A 17 -14.97 -16.84 0.55
N LYS A 18 -15.69 -17.93 0.81
CA LYS A 18 -15.43 -18.81 1.96
C LYS A 18 -14.62 -19.98 1.42
N PHE A 19 -13.41 -20.17 1.94
CA PHE A 19 -12.60 -21.34 1.65
C PHE A 19 -13.10 -22.49 2.53
N SER A 20 -13.48 -23.60 1.91
CA SER A 20 -13.74 -24.87 2.57
C SER A 20 -12.43 -25.43 3.11
N GLU A 21 -12.41 -26.02 4.30
CA GLU A 21 -11.21 -26.57 4.94
C GLU A 21 -10.59 -27.76 4.17
N ASP A 22 -11.33 -28.32 3.20
CA ASP A 22 -10.87 -29.38 2.27
C ASP A 22 -10.36 -28.86 0.90
N GLY A 23 -10.21 -27.54 0.73
CA GLY A 23 -9.56 -26.97 -0.46
C GLY A 23 -10.36 -27.04 -1.78
N GLU A 24 -11.57 -27.61 -1.79
CA GLU A 24 -12.43 -27.62 -2.98
C GLU A 24 -13.15 -26.28 -3.20
N LEU A 25 -13.06 -25.77 -4.43
CA LEU A 25 -13.71 -24.55 -4.91
C LEU A 25 -15.19 -24.81 -5.22
N PRO A 26 -16.13 -23.90 -4.87
CA PRO A 26 -17.55 -24.09 -5.14
C PRO A 26 -17.87 -24.11 -6.64
N SER A 27 -18.87 -24.91 -7.03
CA SER A 27 -19.35 -25.30 -8.39
C SER A 27 -19.72 -24.17 -9.40
N GLY A 28 -19.22 -22.95 -9.24
CA GLY A 28 -19.46 -21.82 -10.15
C GLY A 28 -18.27 -20.90 -10.34
N THR A 29 -17.06 -21.32 -9.95
CA THR A 29 -15.81 -20.59 -10.24
C THR A 29 -15.04 -21.31 -11.34
N GLU A 30 -15.00 -20.73 -12.54
CA GLU A 30 -14.13 -21.22 -13.61
C GLU A 30 -12.67 -20.97 -13.21
N ALA A 31 -11.91 -22.05 -13.01
CA ALA A 31 -10.48 -21.98 -12.79
C ALA A 31 -9.79 -21.66 -14.13
N LEU A 32 -9.31 -20.42 -14.27
CA LEU A 32 -8.40 -20.04 -15.33
C LEU A 32 -7.06 -20.75 -15.13
N LEU A 33 -6.91 -21.92 -15.76
CA LEU A 33 -5.64 -22.63 -15.91
C LEU A 33 -4.70 -21.80 -16.79
N VAL A 34 -3.74 -21.12 -16.17
CA VAL A 34 -2.59 -20.55 -16.87
C VAL A 34 -1.69 -21.73 -17.24
N THR A 35 -1.91 -22.30 -18.42
CA THR A 35 -1.00 -23.27 -19.02
C THR A 35 0.24 -22.53 -19.51
N SER A 36 1.30 -22.55 -18.71
CA SER A 36 2.66 -22.29 -19.16
C SER A 36 3.08 -23.40 -20.11
N ARG A 37 2.98 -23.17 -21.42
CA ARG A 37 3.73 -23.90 -22.47
C ARG A 37 3.77 -23.04 -23.71
N GLU A 38 4.75 -22.14 -23.70
CA GLU A 38 5.27 -21.51 -24.90
C GLU A 38 5.86 -22.59 -25.81
N SER A 39 5.65 -22.39 -27.10
CA SER A 39 6.04 -23.22 -28.22
C SER A 39 7.56 -23.37 -28.32
N THR A 40 8.10 -24.54 -27.95
CA THR A 40 9.46 -24.95 -28.32
C THR A 40 9.36 -26.23 -29.13
N GLN A 41 9.54 -26.07 -30.44
CA GLN A 41 9.77 -27.15 -31.39
C GLN A 41 11.27 -27.48 -31.34
N GLU A 42 11.63 -28.59 -30.70
CA GLU A 42 12.99 -29.16 -30.78
C GLU A 42 13.16 -29.96 -32.08
N PRO A 43 14.39 -30.03 -32.60
CA PRO A 43 14.91 -31.26 -33.18
C PRO A 43 15.95 -31.88 -32.24
N GLU A 44 15.89 -33.21 -32.17
CA GLU A 44 16.81 -34.11 -31.49
C GLU A 44 18.27 -33.95 -31.97
N GLN A 45 19.25 -34.07 -31.05
CA GLN A 45 20.43 -34.94 -31.24
C GLN A 45 21.39 -34.96 -30.01
N SER A 46 21.56 -36.19 -29.49
CA SER A 46 22.77 -36.86 -28.97
C SER A 46 23.65 -36.26 -27.85
N ASP A 47 23.69 -37.02 -26.75
CA ASP A 47 24.84 -37.45 -25.92
C ASP A 47 26.19 -36.71 -26.04
N ALA A 48 26.71 -36.21 -24.90
CA ALA A 48 27.94 -36.72 -24.26
C ALA A 48 28.40 -35.80 -23.11
N ALA A 49 28.86 -36.44 -22.04
CA ALA A 49 29.50 -35.82 -20.89
C ALA A 49 30.77 -35.03 -21.26
N SER A 50 31.02 -33.91 -20.58
CA SER A 50 32.36 -33.58 -20.08
C SER A 50 32.26 -32.47 -19.05
N GLU A 51 32.69 -32.77 -17.83
CA GLU A 51 33.21 -31.75 -16.92
C GLU A 51 34.45 -31.12 -17.56
N SER A 52 34.58 -29.81 -17.43
CA SER A 52 35.86 -29.12 -17.61
C SER A 52 35.76 -27.76 -16.93
N GLU A 53 36.30 -27.68 -15.73
CA GLU A 53 36.76 -26.42 -15.16
C GLU A 53 38.01 -26.02 -15.95
N SER A 54 38.02 -24.82 -16.52
CA SER A 54 39.19 -24.26 -17.21
C SER A 54 39.22 -22.75 -16.99
N GLU A 55 40.04 -22.40 -16.01
CA GLU A 55 41.14 -21.41 -16.09
C GLU A 55 40.86 -20.11 -16.87
N GLU A 56 40.89 -19.00 -16.12
CA GLU A 56 41.03 -17.63 -16.61
C GLU A 56 42.31 -17.49 -17.45
N ASP A 57 42.18 -17.39 -18.77
CA ASP A 57 43.21 -16.80 -19.62
C ASP A 57 42.62 -15.59 -20.36
N SER A 58 43.21 -14.44 -20.09
CA SER A 58 42.73 -13.10 -20.41
C SER A 58 43.57 -12.54 -21.55
N ASP A 59 43.23 -12.88 -22.80
CA ASP A 59 43.90 -12.31 -23.99
C ASP A 59 42.93 -12.08 -25.17
N GLU A 60 41.78 -11.48 -24.90
CA GLU A 60 40.81 -11.11 -25.93
C GLU A 60 41.07 -9.69 -26.45
N ALA A 61 41.54 -9.60 -27.69
CA ALA A 61 41.80 -8.34 -28.40
C ALA A 61 40.51 -7.47 -28.52
N PRO A 62 40.62 -6.13 -28.49
CA PRO A 62 39.47 -5.25 -28.47
C PRO A 62 38.87 -5.05 -29.88
N GLU A 63 38.09 -6.01 -30.36
CA GLU A 63 37.16 -5.82 -31.48
C GLU A 63 35.83 -6.51 -31.12
N GLU A 64 34.74 -5.73 -30.94
CA GLU A 64 33.32 -6.13 -30.65
C GLU A 64 32.78 -6.08 -29.18
N GLU A 65 33.36 -5.30 -28.25
CA GLU A 65 32.96 -5.26 -26.82
C GLU A 65 31.58 -4.65 -26.45
N SER A 66 30.86 -3.95 -27.34
CA SER A 66 29.71 -3.13 -26.91
C SER A 66 28.49 -3.96 -26.45
N VAL A 67 28.30 -5.16 -27.00
CA VAL A 67 27.15 -6.03 -26.67
C VAL A 67 27.47 -7.00 -25.51
N SER A 68 28.73 -7.41 -25.33
CA SER A 68 29.16 -8.27 -24.23
C SER A 68 29.25 -7.50 -22.90
N GLN A 69 29.81 -6.28 -22.92
CA GLN A 69 29.87 -5.40 -21.75
C GLN A 69 28.48 -4.98 -21.24
N SER A 70 27.52 -4.76 -22.16
CA SER A 70 26.14 -4.43 -21.76
C SER A 70 25.42 -5.62 -21.11
N LYS A 71 25.66 -6.85 -21.57
CA LYS A 71 25.15 -8.07 -20.93
C LYS A 71 25.74 -8.28 -19.53
N SER A 72 27.06 -8.10 -19.36
CA SER A 72 27.71 -8.25 -18.05
C SER A 72 27.27 -7.16 -17.07
N ALA A 73 27.08 -5.92 -17.53
CA ALA A 73 26.53 -4.82 -16.73
C ALA A 73 25.07 -5.07 -16.30
N LEU A 74 24.26 -5.70 -17.15
CA LEU A 74 22.89 -6.08 -16.77
C LEU A 74 22.87 -7.22 -15.74
N LEU A 75 23.72 -8.23 -15.92
CA LEU A 75 23.84 -9.34 -14.98
C LEU A 75 24.37 -8.89 -13.61
N SER A 76 25.37 -7.98 -13.58
CA SER A 76 25.89 -7.43 -12.33
C SER A 76 24.83 -6.60 -11.59
N LYS A 77 24.06 -5.79 -12.32
CA LYS A 77 22.94 -5.01 -11.77
C LYS A 77 21.82 -5.90 -11.23
N MET A 78 21.47 -6.99 -11.93
CA MET A 78 20.47 -7.96 -11.47
C MET A 78 20.93 -8.64 -10.17
N LYS A 79 22.20 -9.06 -10.11
CA LYS A 79 22.80 -9.67 -8.92
C LYS A 79 22.88 -8.70 -7.74
N GLU A 80 23.12 -7.41 -7.99
CA GLU A 80 23.12 -6.38 -6.96
C GLU A 80 21.70 -6.14 -6.41
N GLN A 81 20.69 -6.08 -7.28
CA GLN A 81 19.30 -5.96 -6.87
C GLN A 81 18.84 -7.15 -6.02
N GLU A 82 19.17 -8.37 -6.43
CA GLU A 82 18.86 -9.57 -5.66
C GLU A 82 19.52 -9.55 -4.27
N LYS A 83 20.79 -9.14 -4.18
CA LYS A 83 21.49 -9.00 -2.90
C LYS A 83 20.84 -7.94 -2.00
N LEU A 84 20.38 -6.82 -2.57
CA LEU A 84 19.67 -5.79 -1.80
C LEU A 84 18.32 -6.30 -1.27
N GLU A 85 17.56 -7.02 -2.11
CA GLU A 85 16.29 -7.62 -1.70
C GLU A 85 16.49 -8.66 -0.59
N GLN A 86 17.49 -9.53 -0.72
CA GLN A 86 17.84 -10.50 0.32
C GLN A 86 18.26 -9.81 1.64
N LYS A 87 19.01 -8.70 1.58
CA LYS A 87 19.39 -7.93 2.77
C LYS A 87 18.17 -7.29 3.44
N LEU A 88 17.26 -6.70 2.66
CA LEU A 88 16.02 -6.12 3.19
C LEU A 88 15.14 -7.18 3.86
N ARG A 89 14.99 -8.34 3.22
CA ARG A 89 14.23 -9.48 3.77
C ARG A 89 14.83 -10.00 5.08
N LYS A 90 16.17 -10.05 5.18
CA LYS A 90 16.87 -10.41 6.44
C LYS A 90 16.61 -9.39 7.53
N GLN A 91 16.74 -8.09 7.24
CA GLN A 91 16.48 -7.01 8.19
C GLN A 91 15.03 -6.99 8.69
N GLU A 92 14.06 -7.22 7.81
CA GLU A 92 12.65 -7.32 8.19
C GLU A 92 12.43 -8.51 9.15
N ARG A 93 13.03 -9.67 8.84
CA ARG A 93 12.93 -10.86 9.68
C ARG A 93 13.55 -10.64 11.06
N GLU A 94 14.68 -9.96 11.14
CA GLU A 94 15.33 -9.59 12.41
C GLU A 94 14.47 -8.62 13.22
N LYS A 95 13.91 -7.57 12.58
CA LYS A 95 12.98 -6.64 13.26
C LYS A 95 11.76 -7.35 13.81
N ARG A 96 11.19 -8.30 13.05
CA ARG A 96 10.06 -9.10 13.51
C ARG A 96 10.44 -9.94 14.74
N LYS A 97 11.59 -10.63 14.69
CA LYS A 97 12.10 -11.40 15.83
C LYS A 97 12.33 -10.53 17.07
N GLN A 98 12.90 -9.34 16.92
CA GLN A 98 13.12 -8.40 18.04
C GLN A 98 11.80 -7.95 18.66
N ARG A 99 10.81 -7.61 17.85
CA ARG A 99 9.48 -7.20 18.33
C ARG A 99 8.77 -8.34 19.04
N ASP A 100 8.83 -9.55 18.49
CA ASP A 100 8.21 -10.74 19.08
C ASP A 100 8.91 -11.12 20.41
N LEU A 101 10.23 -10.98 20.49
CA LEU A 101 11.00 -11.18 21.72
C LEU A 101 10.63 -10.14 22.80
N HIS A 102 10.57 -8.86 22.45
CA HIS A 102 10.17 -7.80 23.37
C HIS A 102 8.73 -8.00 23.87
N TYR A 103 7.81 -8.39 22.97
CA TYR A 103 6.44 -8.72 23.36
C TYR A 103 6.39 -9.90 24.33
N LYS A 104 7.19 -10.95 24.08
CA LYS A 104 7.31 -12.10 24.98
C LYS A 104 7.82 -11.67 26.35
N GLN A 105 8.89 -10.87 26.41
CA GLN A 105 9.43 -10.34 27.67
C GLN A 105 8.38 -9.53 28.45
N GLN A 106 7.59 -8.69 27.76
CA GLN A 106 6.52 -7.94 28.41
C GLN A 106 5.41 -8.85 28.95
N GLN A 107 5.04 -9.91 28.23
CA GLN A 107 4.06 -10.86 28.70
C GLN A 107 4.57 -11.64 29.91
N ASP A 108 5.82 -12.09 29.87
CA ASP A 108 6.46 -12.83 30.96
C ASP A 108 6.57 -11.94 32.20
N ALA A 109 7.01 -10.68 32.08
CA ALA A 109 7.04 -9.71 33.19
C ALA A 109 5.65 -9.42 33.78
N LYS A 110 4.60 -9.34 32.95
CA LYS A 110 3.21 -9.21 33.43
C LYS A 110 2.75 -10.45 34.18
N ARG A 111 3.08 -11.64 33.68
CA ARG A 111 2.74 -12.91 34.32
C ARG A 111 3.48 -13.08 35.65
N GLU A 112 4.76 -12.71 35.70
CA GLU A 112 5.55 -12.71 36.93
C GLU A 112 4.98 -11.73 37.95
N LYS A 113 4.65 -10.50 37.55
CA LYS A 113 4.01 -9.51 38.43
C LYS A 113 2.67 -10.01 38.98
N ILE A 114 1.84 -10.64 38.14
CA ILE A 114 0.58 -11.24 38.60
C ILE A 114 0.85 -12.40 39.56
N LYS A 115 1.83 -13.25 39.26
CA LYS A 115 2.18 -14.39 40.12
C LYS A 115 2.73 -13.93 41.47
N GLU A 116 3.54 -12.87 41.50
CA GLU A 116 4.05 -12.23 42.71
C GLU A 116 2.92 -11.62 43.54
N LEU A 117 1.99 -10.89 42.92
CA LEU A 117 0.81 -10.34 43.58
C LEU A 117 -0.13 -11.41 44.13
N VAL A 118 -0.31 -12.52 43.41
CA VAL A 118 -1.13 -13.66 43.88
C VAL A 118 -0.41 -14.44 44.98
N ALA A 119 0.92 -14.56 44.93
CA ALA A 119 1.69 -15.22 45.98
C ALA A 119 1.83 -14.37 47.26
N ALA A 120 1.63 -13.06 47.16
CA ALA A 120 1.67 -12.14 48.30
C ALA A 120 0.39 -12.15 49.15
N ASP A 121 -0.70 -12.83 48.74
CA ASP A 121 -2.03 -12.94 49.41
C ASP A 121 -2.69 -11.62 49.89
N GLU A 122 -2.04 -10.48 49.68
CA GLU A 122 -2.61 -9.14 49.76
C GLU A 122 -3.09 -8.78 48.35
N LEU A 123 -4.40 -8.92 48.09
CA LEU A 123 -5.02 -8.14 47.02
C LEU A 123 -4.70 -6.68 47.32
N PRO A 124 -4.01 -5.94 46.43
CA PRO A 124 -3.93 -4.51 46.61
C PRO A 124 -5.32 -3.95 46.33
N ASP A 125 -6.08 -3.66 47.39
CA ASP A 125 -7.24 -2.76 47.37
C ASP A 125 -6.77 -1.30 47.24
N LEU A 126 -5.87 -1.08 46.29
CA LEU A 126 -5.31 0.22 45.97
C LEU A 126 -5.51 0.39 44.47
N LEU A 127 -6.75 0.73 44.11
CA LEU A 127 -6.85 1.85 43.17
C LEU A 127 -5.96 2.96 43.75
N PRO A 128 -5.08 3.61 42.97
CA PRO A 128 -4.28 4.69 43.50
C PRO A 128 -5.21 5.68 44.21
N GLU A 129 -5.14 5.79 45.53
CA GLU A 129 -5.96 6.74 46.29
C GLU A 129 -5.67 8.17 45.80
N GLU A 130 -4.45 8.41 45.30
CA GLU A 130 -4.03 9.61 44.58
C GLU A 130 -4.90 9.94 43.35
N ALA A 131 -5.50 8.94 42.68
CA ALA A 131 -6.40 9.14 41.54
C ALA A 131 -7.85 9.44 41.96
N LEU A 132 -8.21 9.20 43.23
CA LEU A 132 -9.52 9.54 43.81
C LEU A 132 -9.47 10.85 44.61
N GLU A 133 -8.33 11.18 45.23
CA GLU A 133 -8.09 12.47 45.90
C GLU A 133 -7.92 13.62 44.89
N SER A 134 -7.39 13.35 43.70
CA SER A 134 -7.24 14.36 42.62
C SER A 134 -8.57 14.98 42.13
N ASP A 135 -9.73 14.37 42.41
CA ASP A 135 -11.06 14.90 42.05
C ASP A 135 -11.75 15.62 43.25
N ASN A 136 -11.18 15.59 44.47
CA ASN A 136 -11.78 16.18 45.67
C ASN A 136 -11.01 17.39 46.24
N ASP A 137 -9.75 17.61 45.84
CA ASP A 137 -8.96 18.79 46.26
C ASP A 137 -9.07 19.95 45.25
N ASP A 138 -10.30 20.46 45.08
CA ASP A 138 -10.56 21.77 44.48
C ASP A 138 -10.32 22.88 45.55
N ASP A 139 -9.07 23.10 45.97
CA ASP A 139 -8.59 24.45 46.35
C ASP A 139 -7.09 24.45 46.67
N VAL A 140 -6.42 25.59 46.44
CA VAL A 140 -5.01 25.93 46.77
C VAL A 140 -3.85 25.20 46.07
N SER A 141 -3.47 25.67 44.86
CA SER A 141 -2.32 26.58 44.67
C SER A 141 -1.95 26.85 43.19
N PRO A 142 -1.46 28.05 42.82
CA PRO A 142 -1.33 28.46 41.43
C PRO A 142 0.14 28.44 40.95
N THR A 143 0.59 27.37 40.31
CA THR A 143 1.81 27.49 39.47
C THR A 143 1.85 26.48 38.32
N ILE A 144 1.78 27.02 37.10
CA ILE A 144 2.30 26.48 35.83
C ILE A 144 1.65 25.20 35.26
N HIS A 145 0.34 25.23 34.97
CA HIS A 145 -0.22 24.40 33.89
C HIS A 145 -1.25 25.18 33.06
N THR A 146 -0.79 26.04 32.14
CA THR A 146 -1.64 26.51 31.03
C THR A 146 -1.69 25.44 29.93
N LYS A 147 -2.22 24.27 30.27
CA LYS A 147 -2.88 23.41 29.29
C LYS A 147 -4.27 23.24 29.80
N ASN A 148 -5.14 24.07 29.27
CA ASN A 148 -6.55 24.10 29.54
C ASN A 148 -7.06 22.68 29.28
N GLY A 149 -7.20 21.88 30.34
CA GLY A 149 -7.75 20.54 30.32
C GLY A 149 -9.24 20.64 30.01
N LYS A 150 -9.57 21.04 28.79
CA LYS A 150 -10.93 20.96 28.30
C LYS A 150 -11.15 19.47 28.04
N HIS A 151 -12.06 18.85 28.79
CA HIS A 151 -12.62 17.57 28.38
C HIS A 151 -13.19 17.76 26.97
N LEU A 152 -12.50 17.24 25.95
CA LEU A 152 -13.02 17.23 24.59
C LEU A 152 -14.27 16.36 24.62
N ARG A 153 -15.41 16.91 24.19
CA ARG A 153 -16.61 16.09 24.00
C ARG A 153 -16.30 15.03 22.96
N THR A 154 -16.92 13.86 23.09
CA THR A 154 -16.81 12.77 22.11
C THR A 154 -17.11 13.26 20.68
N GLU A 155 -18.02 14.22 20.53
CA GLU A 155 -18.30 14.87 19.24
C GLU A 155 -17.11 15.64 18.64
N ASP A 156 -16.21 16.18 19.45
CA ASP A 156 -15.04 16.91 18.98
C ASP A 156 -13.97 15.94 18.46
N PHE A 157 -13.83 14.76 19.09
CA PHE A 157 -13.00 13.67 18.56
C PHE A 157 -13.54 13.13 17.23
N GLU A 158 -14.86 12.96 17.09
CA GLU A 158 -15.46 12.53 15.82
C GLU A 158 -15.26 13.56 14.71
N LYS A 159 -15.38 14.86 15.03
CA LYS A 159 -15.11 15.96 14.07
C LYS A 159 -13.63 16.02 13.70
N GLU A 160 -12.73 15.85 14.65
CA GLU A 160 -11.28 15.82 14.43
C GLU A 160 -10.88 14.63 13.57
N ASP A 161 -11.39 13.43 13.86
CA ASP A 161 -11.19 12.23 13.06
C ASP A 161 -11.73 12.38 11.64
N ALA A 162 -12.92 12.98 11.48
CA ALA A 162 -13.47 13.26 10.16
C ALA A 162 -12.60 14.25 9.37
N ALA A 163 -12.07 15.27 10.03
CA ALA A 163 -11.14 16.23 9.43
C ALA A 163 -9.80 15.57 9.06
N MET A 164 -9.25 14.72 9.93
CA MET A 164 -8.02 13.95 9.70
C MET A 164 -8.19 12.98 8.54
N ARG A 165 -9.32 12.27 8.46
CA ARG A 165 -9.64 11.39 7.32
C ARG A 165 -9.76 12.18 6.01
N LYS A 166 -10.36 13.38 6.02
CA LYS A 166 -10.43 14.25 4.83
C LYS A 166 -9.04 14.70 4.39
N LYS A 167 -8.19 15.14 5.32
CA LYS A 167 -6.79 15.51 5.04
C LYS A 167 -6.01 14.35 4.43
N MET A 168 -6.09 13.16 5.03
CA MET A 168 -5.46 11.95 4.47
C MET A 168 -5.95 11.59 3.07
N LYS A 169 -7.26 11.75 2.80
CA LYS A 169 -7.80 11.52 1.44
C LYS A 169 -7.28 12.54 0.44
N LEU A 170 -7.20 13.82 0.82
CA LEU A 170 -6.68 14.87 -0.04
C LEU A 170 -5.20 14.67 -0.35
N GLU A 171 -4.40 14.28 0.64
CA GLU A 171 -2.98 13.97 0.44
C GLU A 171 -2.80 12.78 -0.50
N LYS A 172 -3.56 11.69 -0.31
CA LYS A 172 -3.56 10.55 -1.24
C LYS A 172 -3.93 10.97 -2.66
N LEU A 173 -4.93 11.84 -2.83
CA LEU A 173 -5.30 12.38 -4.13
C LEU A 173 -4.19 13.24 -4.74
N ARG A 174 -3.45 14.01 -3.93
CA ARG A 174 -2.31 14.80 -4.38
C ARG A 174 -1.20 13.87 -4.90
N ASN A 175 -0.86 12.85 -4.13
CA ASN A 175 0.17 11.87 -4.49
C ASN A 175 -0.22 11.12 -5.77
N LEU A 176 -1.48 10.71 -5.93
CA LEU A 176 -1.96 10.08 -7.16
C LEU A 176 -1.88 11.01 -8.39
N LYS A 177 -2.11 12.32 -8.21
CA LYS A 177 -1.92 13.30 -9.30
C LYS A 177 -0.45 13.45 -9.67
N GLU A 178 0.44 13.52 -8.67
CA GLU A 178 1.88 13.57 -8.89
C GLU A 178 2.37 12.34 -9.64
N MET A 179 1.93 11.14 -9.24
CA MET A 179 2.27 9.88 -9.93
C MET A 179 1.68 9.79 -11.35
N ARG A 180 0.54 10.45 -11.61
CA ARG A 180 -0.10 10.49 -12.93
C ARG A 180 0.54 11.53 -13.87
N ASN A 181 1.24 12.53 -13.33
CA ASN A 181 1.87 13.57 -14.14
C ASN A 181 3.06 12.97 -14.90
N GLN A 182 2.89 12.82 -16.22
CA GLN A 182 3.87 12.22 -17.11
C GLN A 182 4.97 13.19 -17.58
N ALA A 183 4.79 14.48 -17.28
CA ALA A 183 5.75 15.53 -17.59
C ALA A 183 6.41 16.00 -16.29
N LEU A 184 7.74 15.88 -16.22
CA LEU A 184 8.55 16.30 -15.09
C LEU A 184 9.46 17.45 -15.53
N LYS A 185 9.45 18.55 -14.77
CA LYS A 185 10.41 19.64 -14.97
C LYS A 185 11.74 19.27 -14.33
N LYS A 186 12.80 19.19 -15.12
CA LYS A 186 14.18 18.96 -14.68
C LYS A 186 15.00 20.20 -14.98
N GLY A 187 15.01 21.14 -14.03
CA GLY A 187 15.66 22.43 -14.19
C GLY A 187 15.00 23.29 -15.28
N PRO A 188 15.74 23.75 -16.31
CA PRO A 188 15.17 24.55 -17.40
C PRO A 188 14.34 23.71 -18.38
N VAL A 189 14.47 22.39 -18.39
CA VAL A 189 13.84 21.50 -19.39
C VAL A 189 12.62 20.78 -18.81
N TYR A 190 11.61 20.54 -19.66
CA TYR A 190 10.49 19.65 -19.37
C TYR A 190 10.70 18.32 -20.09
N VAL A 191 10.68 17.22 -19.33
CA VAL A 191 10.81 15.85 -19.85
C VAL A 191 9.43 15.19 -19.81
N GLN A 192 8.94 14.74 -20.96
CA GLN A 192 7.64 14.08 -21.09
C GLN A 192 7.80 12.72 -21.80
N VAL A 193 7.14 11.70 -21.26
CA VAL A 193 7.10 10.35 -21.87
C VAL A 193 6.05 10.30 -22.99
N GLN A 194 6.44 9.80 -24.17
CA GLN A 194 5.53 9.57 -25.31
C GLN A 194 4.68 8.31 -25.08
N HIS A 195 3.41 8.33 -25.52
CA HIS A 195 2.47 7.21 -25.36
C HIS A 195 2.11 6.65 -26.73
N ASP A 196 2.75 5.55 -27.13
CA ASP A 196 2.68 5.09 -28.52
C ASP A 196 1.61 4.02 -28.81
N THR A 197 0.88 3.55 -27.79
CA THR A 197 0.10 2.30 -27.94
C THR A 197 -1.36 2.36 -27.51
N THR A 198 -1.82 3.37 -26.78
CA THR A 198 -3.20 3.42 -26.26
C THR A 198 -4.19 4.24 -27.12
N SER A 199 -3.71 4.99 -28.10
CA SER A 199 -4.55 5.89 -28.92
C SER A 199 -5.19 5.20 -30.13
N LYS A 200 -4.65 4.08 -30.63
CA LYS A 200 -5.16 3.42 -31.85
C LYS A 200 -6.57 2.84 -31.66
N ASN A 201 -6.91 2.41 -30.44
CA ASN A 201 -8.20 1.80 -30.13
C ASN A 201 -9.18 2.75 -29.42
N ARG A 202 -8.82 4.03 -29.24
CA ARG A 202 -9.64 4.96 -28.47
C ARG A 202 -9.61 6.37 -29.05
N VAL A 203 -10.79 6.94 -29.25
CA VAL A 203 -10.96 8.35 -29.65
C VAL A 203 -10.38 9.29 -28.58
N PRO A 204 -9.71 10.40 -28.98
CA PRO A 204 -9.24 11.41 -28.05
C PRO A 204 -10.37 11.92 -27.15
N ARG A 205 -10.01 12.34 -25.93
CA ARG A 205 -10.98 12.93 -25.00
C ARG A 205 -11.46 14.27 -25.53
N ALA A 206 -12.74 14.57 -25.34
CA ALA A 206 -13.30 15.85 -25.69
C ALA A 206 -12.68 16.98 -24.87
N GLU A 207 -12.42 18.11 -25.52
CA GLU A 207 -11.90 19.32 -24.90
C GLU A 207 -12.94 19.93 -23.94
N GLN A 208 -12.55 20.07 -22.67
CA GLN A 208 -13.45 20.55 -21.61
C GLN A 208 -13.89 22.01 -21.87
N SER A 209 -13.05 22.84 -22.47
CA SER A 209 -13.34 24.25 -22.78
C SER A 209 -14.48 24.40 -23.81
N VAL A 210 -14.48 23.54 -24.82
CA VAL A 210 -15.53 23.53 -25.85
C VAL A 210 -16.84 23.02 -25.24
N LEU A 211 -16.78 21.94 -24.45
CA LEU A 211 -17.94 21.40 -23.76
C LEU A 211 -18.52 22.39 -22.74
N SER A 212 -17.68 23.11 -21.98
CA SER A 212 -18.12 24.10 -21.00
C SER A 212 -18.74 25.30 -21.67
N THR A 213 -18.18 25.78 -22.79
CA THR A 213 -18.78 26.87 -23.58
C THR A 213 -20.14 26.46 -24.13
N LYS A 214 -20.24 25.25 -24.69
CA LYS A 214 -21.51 24.68 -25.16
C LYS A 214 -22.52 24.54 -24.03
N SER A 215 -22.12 24.02 -22.87
CA SER A 215 -23.03 23.84 -21.73
C SER A 215 -23.48 25.19 -21.17
N GLN A 216 -22.55 26.14 -20.99
CA GLN A 216 -22.85 27.48 -20.51
C GLN A 216 -23.81 28.22 -21.45
N TRP A 217 -23.64 28.06 -22.77
CA TRP A 217 -24.57 28.63 -23.73
C TRP A 217 -25.97 28.02 -23.64
N LEU A 218 -26.07 26.70 -23.49
CA LEU A 218 -27.35 25.98 -23.40
C LEU A 218 -28.06 26.13 -22.05
N GLN A 219 -27.29 26.45 -21.00
CA GLN A 219 -27.74 26.67 -19.62
C GLN A 219 -27.65 28.14 -19.22
N ARG A 220 -27.60 29.06 -20.18
CA ARG A 220 -27.54 30.49 -19.89
C ARG A 220 -28.79 30.93 -19.13
N GLU A 221 -28.60 31.81 -18.16
CA GLU A 221 -29.68 32.31 -17.29
C GLU A 221 -30.83 32.92 -18.08
N SER A 222 -30.54 33.58 -19.21
CA SER A 222 -31.55 34.21 -20.07
C SER A 222 -32.55 33.23 -20.71
N LEU A 223 -32.26 31.92 -20.69
CA LEU A 223 -33.12 30.90 -21.25
C LEU A 223 -34.20 30.42 -20.25
N ASN A 224 -34.19 30.90 -18.99
CA ASN A 224 -35.18 30.62 -17.93
C ASN A 224 -35.64 29.16 -17.93
N ARG A 225 -34.69 28.22 -18.04
CA ARG A 225 -35.00 26.79 -18.06
C ARG A 225 -35.46 26.39 -16.65
N LYS A 226 -36.71 25.93 -16.56
CA LYS A 226 -37.31 25.36 -15.34
C LYS A 226 -36.60 24.08 -14.93
#